data_AF-S8CBD9-F1
#
_entry.id   AF-S8CBD9-F1
#
_cell.length_a   1.000
_cell.length_b   1.000
_cell.length_c   1.000
_cell.angle_alpha   90.00
_cell.angle_beta   90.00
_cell.angle_gamma   90.00
#
_symmetry.space_group_name_H-M   'P 1'
#
loop_
_entity.id
_entity.type
_entity.pdbx_description
1 polymer ?
#
loop_
_entity_poly.entity_id
_entity_poly.type
_entity_poly.pdbx_seq_one_letter_code
_entity_poly.pdbx_strand_id
1 'polypeptide(L)'
;LSKFLDPKNDIAFKKIFGSEKNKDILIHFLNDMLKFKEKKPITEVTFLNTVQDPLIAARKTSVVDIMCKDELGNSYIVEMQITKEKGFIKRSQYYAAKAYCSQLGVKGKYKDLKEIIFLAIADFTMFPNKVNYKSDHVTLDKDSHKNDLKDFSYTFLELEKFNVPVDKLKTMIEKWAYFFKHAEETSQEDLNKIIGNDYIIKKAYEELDHFYWDEKELEDYEAVTKKTLDYEAAMDQKYDEGKIEGKAEGKEE
;
A
#
# COMPACT_ATOMS: atom_id res chain seq x y z
N LEU A 1 25.22 -2.99 0.11
CA LEU A 1 23.86 -2.46 0.27
C LEU A 1 23.96 -0.96 0.52
N SER A 2 23.02 -0.18 0.01
CA SER A 2 22.72 1.16 0.52
C SER A 2 22.49 1.09 2.05
N LYS A 3 22.59 2.23 2.74
CA LYS A 3 22.29 2.26 4.18
C LYS A 3 20.86 1.79 4.45
N PHE A 4 19.90 2.29 3.68
CA PHE A 4 18.48 1.97 3.81
C PHE A 4 18.06 0.91 2.79
N LEU A 5 17.28 -0.06 3.23
CA LEU A 5 16.61 -1.05 2.37
C LEU A 5 15.41 -0.42 1.62
N ASP A 6 14.93 -1.06 0.55
CA ASP A 6 13.76 -0.60 -0.21
C ASP A 6 12.46 -0.93 0.58
N PRO A 7 11.67 0.08 1.01
CA PRO A 7 10.41 -0.14 1.72
C PRO A 7 9.31 -0.77 0.86
N LYS A 8 9.48 -0.87 -0.47
CA LYS A 8 8.55 -1.58 -1.34
C LYS A 8 8.70 -3.11 -1.22
N ASN A 9 9.86 -3.60 -0.74
CA ASN A 9 10.05 -5.01 -0.46
C ASN A 9 9.06 -5.49 0.61
N ASP A 10 8.41 -6.63 0.38
CA ASP A 10 7.37 -7.17 1.27
C ASP A 10 7.82 -7.35 2.73
N ILE A 11 9.06 -7.80 2.95
CA ILE A 11 9.64 -8.00 4.28
C ILE A 11 9.84 -6.66 4.98
N ALA A 12 10.43 -5.68 4.29
CA ALA A 12 10.64 -4.34 4.82
C ALA A 12 9.32 -3.65 5.12
N PHE A 13 8.37 -3.69 4.18
CA PHE A 13 7.05 -3.11 4.34
C PHE A 13 6.33 -3.65 5.58
N LYS A 14 6.29 -4.99 5.75
CA LYS A 14 5.66 -5.63 6.92
C LYS A 14 6.41 -5.39 8.23
N LYS A 15 7.74 -5.30 8.21
CA LYS A 15 8.52 -4.95 9.41
C LYS A 15 8.17 -3.54 9.91
N ILE A 16 8.08 -2.57 9.00
CA ILE A 16 7.81 -1.17 9.33
C ILE A 16 6.35 -0.95 9.73
N PHE A 17 5.40 -1.45 8.94
CA PHE A 17 3.99 -1.08 9.08
C PHE A 17 3.13 -2.20 9.69
N GLY A 18 3.61 -3.44 9.72
CA GLY A 18 2.86 -4.62 10.17
C GLY A 18 3.30 -5.19 11.52
N SER A 19 4.20 -4.51 12.25
CA SER A 19 4.72 -4.99 13.53
C SER A 19 4.16 -4.21 14.72
N GLU A 20 3.93 -4.91 15.84
CA GLU A 20 3.46 -4.28 17.09
C GLU A 20 4.44 -3.22 17.63
N LYS A 21 5.76 -3.42 17.43
CA LYS A 21 6.82 -2.47 17.81
C LYS A 21 6.69 -1.13 17.09
N ASN A 22 6.24 -1.16 15.83
CA ASN A 22 6.20 0.00 14.94
C ASN A 22 4.76 0.46 14.65
N LYS A 23 3.82 0.10 15.52
CA LYS A 23 2.40 0.43 15.36
C LYS A 23 2.14 1.93 15.19
N ASP A 24 2.90 2.76 15.90
CA ASP A 24 2.87 4.22 15.79
C ASP A 24 3.17 4.72 14.37
N ILE A 25 4.08 4.06 13.65
CA ILE A 25 4.41 4.38 12.25
C ILE A 25 3.18 4.17 11.37
N LEU A 26 2.49 3.02 11.52
CA LEU A 26 1.25 2.76 10.78
C LEU A 26 0.15 3.76 11.12
N ILE A 27 -0.06 4.05 12.41
CA ILE A 27 -1.09 5.01 12.86
C ILE A 27 -0.84 6.38 12.23
N HIS A 28 0.38 6.89 12.30
CA HIS A 28 0.75 8.17 11.70
C HIS A 28 0.57 8.16 10.19
N PHE A 29 1.05 7.11 9.51
CA PHE A 29 0.90 6.99 8.07
C PHE A 29 -0.56 7.00 7.63
N LEU A 30 -1.42 6.21 8.28
CA LEU A 30 -2.87 6.23 8.04
C LEU A 30 -3.45 7.61 8.30
N ASN A 31 -3.04 8.27 9.38
CA ASN A 31 -3.54 9.60 9.71
C ASN A 31 -3.15 10.69 8.71
N ASP A 32 -1.95 10.61 8.14
CA ASP A 32 -1.46 11.55 7.13
C ASP A 32 -2.12 11.29 5.76
N MET A 33 -2.33 10.02 5.41
CA MET A 33 -2.87 9.62 4.11
C MET A 33 -4.39 9.76 4.02
N LEU A 34 -5.12 9.56 5.11
CA LEU A 34 -6.56 9.46 5.10
C LEU A 34 -7.18 10.77 5.61
N LYS A 35 -8.10 11.35 4.82
CA LYS A 35 -8.82 12.55 5.25
C LYS A 35 -10.02 12.16 6.11
N PHE A 36 -9.92 12.36 7.42
CA PHE A 36 -11.04 12.23 8.33
C PHE A 36 -11.87 13.52 8.35
N LYS A 37 -12.81 13.68 7.41
CA LYS A 37 -13.65 14.89 7.35
C LYS A 37 -14.46 15.13 8.64
N GLU A 38 -14.82 14.08 9.36
CA GLU A 38 -15.66 14.12 10.57
C GLU A 38 -15.13 13.26 11.73
N LYS A 39 -14.03 12.52 11.54
CA LYS A 39 -13.50 11.58 12.55
C LYS A 39 -12.29 12.18 13.27
N LYS A 40 -12.14 11.79 14.53
CA LYS A 40 -10.88 12.01 15.25
C LYS A 40 -9.77 11.19 14.57
N PRO A 41 -8.51 11.65 14.62
CA PRO A 41 -7.37 10.84 14.20
C PRO A 41 -7.38 9.48 14.90
N ILE A 42 -6.90 8.46 14.22
CA ILE A 42 -6.68 7.12 14.78
C ILE A 42 -5.70 7.26 15.94
N THR A 43 -6.05 6.69 17.09
CA THR A 43 -5.21 6.71 18.29
C THR A 43 -4.60 5.35 18.61
N GLU A 44 -5.21 4.27 18.16
CA GLU A 44 -4.76 2.90 18.37
C GLU A 44 -5.15 2.03 17.18
N VAL A 45 -4.37 0.99 16.89
CA VAL A 45 -4.77 -0.04 15.95
C VAL A 45 -4.52 -1.44 16.51
N THR A 46 -5.43 -2.36 16.21
CA THR A 46 -5.23 -3.79 16.46
C THR A 46 -5.01 -4.49 15.12
N PHE A 47 -3.85 -5.14 14.95
CA PHE A 47 -3.60 -5.94 13.75
C PHE A 47 -4.55 -7.14 13.69
N LEU A 48 -5.01 -7.44 12.48
CA LEU A 48 -5.87 -8.57 12.17
C LEU A 48 -5.13 -9.57 11.30
N ASN A 49 -5.67 -10.79 11.18
CA ASN A 49 -5.16 -11.76 10.24
C ASN A 49 -5.24 -11.22 8.80
N THR A 50 -4.11 -11.25 8.11
CA THR A 50 -3.95 -10.82 6.71
C THR A 50 -4.50 -11.86 5.72
N VAL A 51 -4.65 -13.10 6.16
CA VAL A 51 -5.32 -14.15 5.40
C VAL A 51 -6.84 -14.03 5.63
N GLN A 52 -7.55 -13.64 4.59
CA GLN A 52 -9.00 -13.71 4.56
C GLN A 52 -9.39 -15.08 4.00
N ASP A 53 -9.72 -16.02 4.89
CA ASP A 53 -10.13 -17.34 4.47
C ASP A 53 -11.46 -17.31 3.71
N PRO A 54 -11.58 -18.11 2.65
CA PRO A 54 -12.85 -18.23 1.96
C PRO A 54 -13.85 -19.01 2.82
N LEU A 55 -15.11 -18.58 2.82
CA LEU A 55 -16.22 -19.33 3.47
C LEU A 55 -16.44 -20.73 2.87
N ILE A 56 -15.90 -20.98 1.67
CA ILE A 56 -15.96 -22.25 0.95
C ILE A 56 -14.56 -22.52 0.41
N ALA A 57 -13.96 -23.68 0.74
CA ALA A 57 -12.58 -24.02 0.39
C ALA A 57 -12.24 -23.89 -1.12
N ALA A 58 -13.24 -24.02 -2.01
CA ALA A 58 -13.07 -23.87 -3.45
C ALA A 58 -12.95 -22.41 -3.94
N ARG A 59 -13.12 -21.40 -3.07
CA ARG A 59 -13.00 -19.98 -3.44
C ARG A 59 -11.60 -19.46 -3.18
N LYS A 60 -11.22 -18.40 -3.90
CA LYS A 60 -9.88 -17.78 -3.81
C LYS A 60 -9.60 -17.25 -2.40
N THR A 61 -8.53 -17.74 -1.78
CA THR A 61 -7.91 -17.14 -0.59
C THR A 61 -7.39 -15.76 -0.94
N SER A 62 -7.66 -14.79 -0.07
CA SER A 62 -7.24 -13.40 -0.24
C SER A 62 -6.25 -13.09 0.84
N VAL A 63 -5.04 -12.72 0.43
CA VAL A 63 -3.98 -12.29 1.35
C VAL A 63 -3.71 -10.83 1.04
N VAL A 64 -3.73 -10.02 2.08
CA VAL A 64 -3.37 -8.59 2.04
C VAL A 64 -2.07 -8.39 2.79
N ASP A 65 -1.35 -7.30 2.55
CA ASP A 65 -0.09 -7.05 3.26
C ASP A 65 -0.33 -6.69 4.72
N ILE A 66 -1.27 -5.78 4.98
CA ILE A 66 -1.63 -5.32 6.31
C ILE A 66 -3.14 -5.20 6.44
N MET A 67 -3.66 -5.73 7.55
CA MET A 67 -5.05 -5.57 7.96
C MET A 67 -5.07 -5.13 9.42
N CYS A 68 -5.77 -4.05 9.75
CA CYS A 68 -5.94 -3.62 11.13
C CYS A 68 -7.32 -3.00 11.39
N LYS A 69 -7.64 -2.79 12.68
CA LYS A 69 -8.84 -2.07 13.14
C LYS A 69 -8.47 -0.93 14.06
N ASP A 70 -9.15 0.20 13.94
CA ASP A 70 -9.03 1.32 14.89
C ASP A 70 -9.87 1.10 16.17
N GLU A 71 -9.77 2.05 17.11
CA GLU A 71 -10.53 2.05 18.36
C GLU A 71 -12.07 2.17 18.18
N LEU A 72 -12.53 2.59 17.00
CA LEU A 72 -13.95 2.73 16.66
C LEU A 72 -14.51 1.50 15.91
N GLY A 73 -13.63 0.54 15.60
CA GLY A 73 -13.92 -0.70 14.90
C GLY A 73 -13.85 -0.59 13.36
N ASN A 74 -13.47 0.57 12.80
CA ASN A 74 -13.24 0.71 11.36
C ASN A 74 -12.02 -0.12 10.98
N SER A 75 -12.07 -0.75 9.81
CA SER A 75 -11.01 -1.64 9.36
C SER A 75 -10.23 -1.01 8.21
N TYR A 76 -8.93 -1.25 8.20
CA TYR A 76 -7.98 -0.71 7.22
C TYR A 76 -7.26 -1.85 6.54
N ILE A 77 -7.26 -1.83 5.22
CA ILE A 77 -6.41 -2.68 4.38
C ILE A 77 -5.33 -1.76 3.80
N VAL A 78 -4.06 -2.08 4.04
CA VAL A 78 -2.93 -1.36 3.44
C VAL A 78 -2.14 -2.34 2.57
N GLU A 79 -1.93 -1.97 1.30
CA GLU A 79 -1.31 -2.82 0.29
C GLU A 79 -0.16 -2.08 -0.42
N MET A 80 0.98 -2.75 -0.52
CA MET A 80 2.10 -2.33 -1.35
C MET A 80 2.05 -3.11 -2.67
N GLN A 81 1.89 -2.41 -3.78
CA GLN A 81 1.77 -3.03 -5.09
C GLN A 81 2.84 -2.52 -6.05
N ILE A 82 3.87 -3.34 -6.27
CA ILE A 82 4.97 -3.03 -7.22
C ILE A 82 4.53 -3.34 -8.65
N THR A 83 4.01 -4.54 -8.90
CA THR A 83 3.66 -4.98 -10.26
C THR A 83 2.25 -4.53 -10.66
N LYS A 84 2.14 -3.95 -11.86
CA LYS A 84 0.86 -3.62 -12.49
C LYS A 84 0.14 -4.87 -12.99
N GLU A 85 -0.78 -5.38 -12.18
CA GLU A 85 -1.62 -6.54 -12.54
C GLU A 85 -2.91 -6.11 -13.24
N LYS A 86 -3.30 -6.87 -14.28
CA LYS A 86 -4.65 -6.77 -14.85
C LYS A 86 -5.67 -7.13 -13.76
N GLY A 87 -6.46 -6.14 -13.34
CA GLY A 87 -7.56 -6.34 -12.38
C GLY A 87 -7.26 -5.95 -10.93
N PHE A 88 -6.13 -5.29 -10.64
CA PHE A 88 -5.83 -4.81 -9.28
C PHE A 88 -6.98 -3.98 -8.66
N ILE A 89 -7.61 -3.09 -9.44
CA ILE A 89 -8.78 -2.31 -8.99
C ILE A 89 -9.96 -3.21 -8.59
N LYS A 90 -10.20 -4.30 -9.32
CA LYS A 90 -11.26 -5.26 -8.95
C LYS A 90 -10.85 -6.07 -7.72
N ARG A 91 -9.56 -6.37 -7.57
CA ARG A 91 -9.00 -7.07 -6.39
C ARG A 91 -9.16 -6.22 -5.13
N SER A 92 -8.85 -4.92 -5.16
CA SER A 92 -9.03 -4.04 -4.00
C SER A 92 -10.49 -3.96 -3.58
N GLN A 93 -11.42 -3.84 -4.53
CA GLN A 93 -12.85 -3.89 -4.26
C GLN A 93 -13.29 -5.23 -3.66
N TYR A 94 -12.81 -6.35 -4.21
CA TYR A 94 -13.10 -7.68 -3.71
C TYR A 94 -12.59 -7.89 -2.27
N TYR A 95 -11.37 -7.45 -1.98
CA TYR A 95 -10.77 -7.53 -0.63
C TYR A 95 -11.54 -6.70 0.39
N ALA A 96 -11.91 -5.48 0.02
CA ALA A 96 -12.71 -4.61 0.89
C ALA A 96 -14.09 -5.21 1.16
N ALA A 97 -14.80 -5.66 0.12
CA ALA A 97 -16.11 -6.29 0.25
C ALA A 97 -16.06 -7.57 1.10
N LYS A 98 -15.02 -8.40 0.90
CA LYS A 98 -14.79 -9.61 1.71
C LYS A 98 -14.54 -9.26 3.17
N ALA A 99 -13.72 -8.26 3.46
CA ALA A 99 -13.50 -7.78 4.83
C ALA A 99 -14.80 -7.30 5.49
N TYR A 100 -15.63 -6.56 4.77
CA TYR A 100 -16.93 -6.08 5.26
C TYR A 100 -17.90 -7.23 5.57
N CYS A 101 -18.03 -8.19 4.65
CA CYS A 101 -18.85 -9.39 4.85
C CYS A 101 -18.40 -10.21 6.06
N SER A 102 -17.08 -10.31 6.29
CA SER A 102 -16.50 -11.08 7.39
C SER A 102 -16.68 -10.42 8.77
N GLN A 103 -17.16 -9.18 8.86
CA GLN A 103 -17.43 -8.54 10.16
C GLN A 103 -18.61 -9.18 10.89
N LEU A 104 -19.61 -9.67 10.14
CA LEU A 104 -20.82 -10.24 10.73
C LEU A 104 -20.65 -11.73 11.01
N GLY A 105 -20.61 -12.06 12.30
CA GLY A 105 -20.86 -13.44 12.76
C GLY A 105 -22.34 -13.81 12.68
N VAL A 106 -22.67 -15.06 13.02
CA VAL A 106 -24.02 -15.66 12.93
C VAL A 106 -25.13 -14.83 13.63
N LYS A 107 -24.78 -14.03 14.64
CA LYS A 107 -25.71 -13.18 15.41
C LYS A 107 -25.48 -11.67 15.25
N GLY A 108 -24.62 -11.25 14.32
CA GLY A 108 -24.31 -9.84 14.09
C GLY A 108 -25.51 -9.07 13.51
N LYS A 109 -25.62 -7.78 13.80
CA LYS A 109 -26.66 -6.90 13.23
C LYS A 109 -26.04 -6.00 12.16
N TYR A 110 -26.71 -5.85 11.02
CA TYR A 110 -26.21 -5.01 9.91
C TYR A 110 -25.89 -3.57 10.32
N LYS A 111 -26.65 -2.99 11.24
CA LYS A 111 -26.42 -1.63 11.74
C LYS A 111 -25.11 -1.45 12.51
N ASP A 112 -24.47 -2.54 12.93
CA ASP A 112 -23.21 -2.51 13.70
C ASP A 112 -21.98 -2.68 12.78
N LEU A 113 -22.19 -2.83 11.46
CA LEU A 113 -21.12 -2.85 10.46
C LEU A 113 -20.31 -1.56 10.50
N LYS A 114 -19.01 -1.70 10.28
CA LYS A 114 -18.02 -0.62 10.33
C LYS A 114 -17.38 -0.41 8.97
N GLU A 115 -16.88 0.79 8.76
CA GLU A 115 -16.24 1.19 7.51
C GLU A 115 -15.03 0.29 7.20
N ILE A 116 -14.84 0.00 5.91
CA ILE A 116 -13.61 -0.54 5.34
C ILE A 116 -12.91 0.55 4.53
N ILE A 117 -11.69 0.87 4.93
CA ILE A 117 -10.81 1.80 4.25
C ILE A 117 -9.70 1.00 3.57
N PHE A 118 -9.58 1.13 2.26
CA PHE A 118 -8.52 0.48 1.49
C PHE A 118 -7.50 1.53 1.05
N LEU A 119 -6.24 1.35 1.42
CA LEU A 119 -5.13 2.21 1.04
C LEU A 119 -4.10 1.40 0.26
N ALA A 120 -3.84 1.76 -1.00
CA ALA A 120 -2.77 1.14 -1.77
C ALA A 120 -1.67 2.14 -2.12
N ILE A 121 -0.43 1.71 -1.95
CA ILE A 121 0.77 2.34 -2.48
C ILE A 121 1.12 1.55 -3.74
N ALA A 122 1.12 2.22 -4.89
CA ALA A 122 1.35 1.59 -6.19
C ALA A 122 2.60 2.19 -6.84
N ASP A 123 3.56 1.34 -7.22
CA ASP A 123 4.77 1.75 -7.95
C ASP A 123 4.54 1.86 -9.47
N PHE A 124 3.31 2.19 -9.86
CA PHE A 124 2.90 2.35 -11.25
C PHE A 124 1.72 3.30 -11.39
N THR A 125 1.51 3.80 -12.60
CA THR A 125 0.34 4.58 -12.97
C THR A 125 -0.90 3.68 -13.12
N MET A 126 -1.81 3.80 -12.17
CA MET A 126 -3.09 3.09 -12.09
C MET A 126 -4.20 3.86 -12.80
N PHE A 127 -4.26 5.18 -12.63
CA PHE A 127 -5.28 6.05 -13.21
C PHE A 127 -4.64 7.07 -14.17
N PRO A 128 -4.40 6.73 -15.45
CA PRO A 128 -3.64 7.59 -16.37
C PRO A 128 -4.28 8.98 -16.59
N ASN A 129 -5.60 9.08 -16.45
CA ASN A 129 -6.33 10.35 -16.64
C ASN A 129 -6.31 11.25 -15.39
N LYS A 130 -5.68 10.84 -14.29
CA LYS A 130 -5.54 11.65 -13.06
C LYS A 130 -4.10 12.15 -12.94
N VAL A 131 -3.92 13.47 -12.87
CA VAL A 131 -2.57 14.09 -12.75
C VAL A 131 -1.97 13.89 -11.36
N ASN A 132 -2.78 13.90 -10.31
CA ASN A 132 -2.30 13.83 -8.93
C ASN A 132 -1.77 12.41 -8.60
N TYR A 133 -0.68 12.37 -7.81
CA TYR A 133 -0.10 11.13 -7.28
C TYR A 133 -0.94 10.48 -6.17
N LYS A 134 -1.84 11.24 -5.53
CA LYS A 134 -2.81 10.70 -4.57
C LYS A 134 -4.23 10.88 -5.10
N SER A 135 -5.04 9.85 -4.97
CA SER A 135 -6.47 9.93 -5.28
C SER A 135 -7.33 9.19 -4.26
N ASP A 136 -8.42 9.83 -3.87
CA ASP A 136 -9.44 9.28 -2.98
C ASP A 136 -10.70 8.97 -3.80
N HIS A 137 -11.29 7.81 -3.59
CA HIS A 137 -12.46 7.33 -4.32
C HIS A 137 -13.51 6.83 -3.32
N VAL A 138 -14.73 7.33 -3.49
CA VAL A 138 -15.89 7.06 -2.63
C VAL A 138 -17.13 6.86 -3.49
N THR A 139 -18.16 6.26 -2.90
CA THR A 139 -19.46 6.10 -3.59
C THR A 139 -20.25 7.39 -3.51
N LEU A 140 -20.65 7.93 -4.66
CA LEU A 140 -21.43 9.16 -4.74
C LEU A 140 -22.81 8.87 -5.33
N ASP A 141 -23.83 9.52 -4.79
CA ASP A 141 -25.12 9.66 -5.46
C ASP A 141 -24.92 10.29 -6.85
N LYS A 142 -25.66 9.78 -7.83
CA LYS A 142 -25.42 10.10 -9.24
C LYS A 142 -25.75 11.56 -9.58
N ASP A 143 -26.79 12.11 -8.98
CA ASP A 143 -27.32 13.42 -9.36
C ASP A 143 -26.84 14.52 -8.39
N SER A 144 -26.84 14.24 -7.08
CA SER A 144 -26.45 15.21 -6.06
C SER A 144 -24.95 15.19 -5.73
N HIS A 145 -24.23 14.15 -6.16
CA HIS A 145 -22.83 13.91 -5.81
C HIS A 145 -22.57 13.82 -4.29
N LYS A 146 -23.60 13.51 -3.49
CA LYS A 146 -23.47 13.28 -2.05
C LYS A 146 -22.91 11.88 -1.77
N ASN A 147 -22.17 11.75 -0.68
CA ASN A 147 -21.64 10.48 -0.22
C ASN A 147 -22.52 9.94 0.92
N ASP A 148 -23.64 9.31 0.54
CA ASP A 148 -24.57 8.71 1.50
C ASP A 148 -24.14 7.30 1.93
N LEU A 149 -23.49 6.56 1.03
CA LEU A 149 -22.91 5.25 1.28
C LEU A 149 -21.44 5.41 1.71
N LYS A 150 -21.22 5.43 3.03
CA LYS A 150 -19.94 5.83 3.67
C LYS A 150 -19.02 4.67 4.05
N ASP A 151 -19.48 3.43 3.97
CA ASP A 151 -18.77 2.28 4.57
C ASP A 151 -17.59 1.77 3.73
N PHE A 152 -17.36 2.33 2.54
CA PHE A 152 -16.23 1.99 1.69
C PHE A 152 -15.53 3.24 1.18
N SER A 153 -14.23 3.31 1.40
CA SER A 153 -13.36 4.31 0.82
C SER A 153 -12.06 3.69 0.32
N TYR A 154 -11.55 4.23 -0.80
CA TYR A 154 -10.33 3.76 -1.43
C TYR A 154 -9.38 4.93 -1.65
N THR A 155 -8.17 4.84 -1.12
CA THR A 155 -7.09 5.79 -1.35
C THR A 155 -5.97 5.10 -2.09
N PHE A 156 -5.47 5.75 -3.15
CA PHE A 156 -4.34 5.27 -3.93
C PHE A 156 -3.24 6.32 -3.95
N LEU A 157 -2.02 5.89 -3.63
CA LEU A 157 -0.78 6.64 -3.79
C LEU A 157 0.02 6.04 -4.94
N GLU A 158 0.10 6.73 -6.07
CA GLU A 158 0.78 6.30 -7.30
C GLU A 158 2.19 6.94 -7.36
N LEU A 159 3.22 6.16 -7.00
CA LEU A 159 4.60 6.64 -6.84
C LEU A 159 5.23 7.13 -8.15
N GLU A 160 4.90 6.53 -9.30
CA GLU A 160 5.37 7.01 -10.61
C GLU A 160 5.01 8.48 -10.87
N LYS A 161 3.85 8.94 -10.38
CA LYS A 161 3.39 10.33 -10.55
C LYS A 161 4.04 11.29 -9.56
N PHE A 162 4.67 10.78 -8.51
CA PHE A 162 5.33 11.60 -7.50
C PHE A 162 6.74 11.98 -7.96
N ASN A 163 6.99 13.27 -8.19
CA ASN A 163 8.27 13.77 -8.72
C ASN A 163 8.77 15.00 -7.94
N VAL A 164 8.36 15.15 -6.67
CA VAL A 164 8.79 16.27 -5.84
C VAL A 164 10.20 16.00 -5.31
N PRO A 165 11.19 16.84 -5.60
CA PRO A 165 12.54 16.65 -5.08
C PRO A 165 12.61 16.94 -3.57
N VAL A 166 13.62 16.38 -2.90
CA VAL A 166 13.79 16.46 -1.44
C VAL A 166 13.70 17.88 -0.89
N ASP A 167 14.35 18.86 -1.54
CA ASP A 167 14.37 20.26 -1.07
C ASP A 167 13.00 20.97 -1.20
N LYS A 168 12.02 20.35 -1.87
CA LYS A 168 10.69 20.90 -2.11
C LYS A 168 9.58 20.15 -1.39
N LEU A 169 9.90 19.16 -0.56
CA LEU A 169 8.91 18.45 0.26
C LEU A 169 8.29 19.42 1.28
N LYS A 170 6.96 19.53 1.28
CA LYS A 170 6.21 20.46 2.14
C LYS A 170 5.25 19.75 3.08
N THR A 171 4.71 18.61 2.67
CA THR A 171 3.64 17.92 3.40
C THR A 171 4.07 16.53 3.85
N MET A 172 3.42 15.99 4.89
CA MET A 172 3.66 14.62 5.34
C MET A 172 3.36 13.58 4.26
N ILE A 173 2.34 13.80 3.43
CA ILE A 173 2.03 12.92 2.29
C ILE A 173 3.22 12.88 1.31
N GLU A 174 3.83 14.04 1.01
CA GLU A 174 5.00 14.09 0.14
C GLU A 174 6.21 13.41 0.78
N LYS A 175 6.40 13.53 2.10
CA LYS A 175 7.47 12.82 2.83
C LYS A 175 7.27 11.31 2.80
N TRP A 176 6.04 10.82 2.99
CA TRP A 176 5.73 9.40 2.85
C TRP A 176 5.92 8.91 1.41
N ALA A 177 5.45 9.67 0.42
CA ALA A 177 5.65 9.32 -0.99
C ALA A 177 7.14 9.29 -1.36
N TYR A 178 7.94 10.23 -0.84
CA TYR A 178 9.39 10.24 -1.01
C TYR A 178 10.04 9.05 -0.32
N PHE A 179 9.66 8.74 0.93
CA PHE A 179 10.12 7.55 1.66
C PHE A 179 9.90 6.28 0.83
N PHE A 180 8.69 6.02 0.36
CA PHE A 180 8.40 4.81 -0.42
C PHE A 180 9.14 4.75 -1.76
N LYS A 181 9.40 5.91 -2.38
CA LYS A 181 10.01 5.97 -3.72
C LYS A 181 11.54 6.00 -3.70
N HIS A 182 12.14 6.62 -2.69
CA HIS A 182 13.55 7.03 -2.70
C HIS A 182 14.32 6.65 -1.43
N ALA A 183 13.74 5.91 -0.47
CA ALA A 183 14.43 5.60 0.78
C ALA A 183 15.80 4.92 0.56
N GLU A 184 15.87 3.94 -0.34
CA GLU A 184 17.11 3.21 -0.67
C GLU A 184 18.24 4.16 -1.16
N GLU A 185 17.86 5.19 -1.91
CA GLU A 185 18.75 6.18 -2.52
C GLU A 185 19.06 7.36 -1.59
N THR A 186 18.37 7.45 -0.43
CA THR A 186 18.42 8.63 0.44
C THR A 186 19.78 8.75 1.14
N SER A 187 20.47 9.86 0.90
CA SER A 187 21.71 10.20 1.60
C SER A 187 21.43 10.65 3.05
N GLN A 188 22.47 10.66 3.90
CA GLN A 188 22.32 11.17 5.27
C GLN A 188 22.00 12.68 5.31
N GLU A 189 22.45 13.45 4.31
CA GLU A 189 22.11 14.86 4.16
C GLU A 189 20.63 15.04 3.82
N ASP A 190 20.15 14.30 2.82
CA ASP A 190 18.75 14.35 2.39
C ASP A 190 17.81 13.86 3.49
N LEU A 191 18.20 12.83 4.23
CA LEU A 191 17.45 12.36 5.39
C LEU A 191 17.19 13.49 6.40
N ASN A 192 18.19 14.32 6.70
CA ASN A 192 18.03 15.44 7.63
C ASN A 192 17.02 16.48 7.10
N LYS A 193 16.99 16.71 5.78
CA LYS A 193 16.01 17.60 5.12
C LYS A 193 14.59 17.01 5.16
N ILE A 194 14.46 15.71 4.93
CA ILE A 194 13.19 14.98 4.93
C ILE A 194 12.58 14.97 6.33
N ILE A 195 13.36 14.60 7.34
CA ILE A 195 12.90 14.51 8.73
C ILE A 195 12.46 15.89 9.19
N GLY A 196 13.32 16.91 9.11
CA GLY A 196 13.05 18.19 9.78
C GLY A 196 12.74 17.97 11.27
N ASN A 197 11.49 18.20 11.67
CA ASN A 197 10.99 17.94 13.03
C ASN A 197 10.08 16.70 13.14
N ASP A 198 9.85 15.97 12.04
CA ASP A 198 8.90 14.86 11.98
C ASP A 198 9.58 13.55 12.39
N TYR A 199 9.60 13.31 13.70
CA TYR A 199 10.25 12.14 14.31
C TYR A 199 9.76 10.81 13.73
N ILE A 200 8.50 10.73 13.31
CA ILE A 200 7.95 9.47 12.79
C ILE A 200 8.59 9.04 11.47
N ILE A 201 8.94 10.00 10.60
CA ILE A 201 9.66 9.70 9.35
C ILE A 201 11.07 9.21 9.67
N LYS A 202 11.73 9.83 10.66
CA LYS A 202 13.03 9.35 11.14
C LYS A 202 12.94 7.90 11.59
N LYS A 203 11.96 7.57 12.43
CA LYS A 203 11.75 6.20 12.91
C LYS A 203 11.53 5.21 11.76
N ALA A 204 10.75 5.59 10.74
CA ALA A 204 10.54 4.75 9.56
C ALA A 204 11.85 4.49 8.78
N TYR A 205 12.72 5.49 8.63
CA TYR A 205 14.05 5.31 8.03
C TYR A 205 14.99 4.46 8.90
N GLU A 206 14.95 4.61 10.22
CA GLU A 206 15.75 3.79 11.14
C GLU A 206 15.39 2.30 11.05
N GLU A 207 14.11 1.96 10.84
CA GLU A 207 13.69 0.58 10.62
C GLU A 207 14.15 -0.01 9.27
N LEU A 208 14.56 0.84 8.31
CA LEU A 208 15.18 0.41 7.04
C LEU A 208 16.70 0.33 7.10
N ASP A 209 17.33 0.82 8.17
CA ASP A 209 18.78 0.81 8.28
C ASP A 209 19.28 -0.64 8.45
N HIS A 210 19.90 -1.18 7.40
CA HIS A 210 20.25 -2.60 7.32
C HIS A 210 21.23 -3.04 8.41
N PHE A 211 21.96 -2.11 9.04
CA PHE A 211 22.83 -2.42 10.18
C PHE A 211 22.05 -2.87 11.43
N TYR A 212 20.74 -2.63 11.48
CA TYR A 212 19.86 -3.10 12.56
C TYR A 212 19.07 -4.37 12.22
N TRP A 213 19.34 -4.98 11.06
CA TRP A 213 18.72 -6.22 10.64
C TRP A 213 19.65 -7.41 10.93
N ASP A 214 19.07 -8.51 11.40
CA ASP A 214 19.84 -9.74 11.58
C ASP A 214 20.05 -10.48 10.25
N GLU A 215 20.95 -11.47 10.27
CA GLU A 215 21.30 -12.25 9.08
C GLU A 215 20.08 -12.94 8.46
N LYS A 216 19.17 -13.48 9.27
CA LYS A 216 17.97 -14.17 8.79
C LYS A 216 17.01 -13.20 8.11
N GLU A 217 16.82 -12.02 8.69
CA GLU A 217 15.97 -10.96 8.13
C GLU A 217 16.52 -10.44 6.80
N LEU A 218 17.85 -10.26 6.70
CA LEU A 218 18.51 -9.85 5.47
C LEU A 218 18.40 -10.93 4.38
N GLU A 219 18.59 -12.21 4.73
CA GLU A 219 18.36 -13.32 3.79
C GLU A 219 16.93 -13.34 3.26
N ASP A 220 15.93 -13.12 4.12
CA ASP A 220 14.52 -13.12 3.71
C ASP A 220 14.23 -11.91 2.81
N TYR A 221 14.78 -10.74 3.13
CA TYR A 221 14.71 -9.55 2.28
C TYR A 221 15.34 -9.80 0.91
N GLU A 222 16.54 -10.36 0.86
CA GLU A 222 17.27 -10.66 -0.38
C GLU A 222 16.56 -11.72 -1.22
N ALA A 223 15.97 -12.74 -0.58
CA ALA A 223 15.18 -13.76 -1.27
C ALA A 223 13.95 -13.17 -1.96
N VAL A 224 13.24 -12.24 -1.30
CA VAL A 224 12.10 -11.53 -1.91
C VAL A 224 12.57 -10.64 -3.05
N THR A 225 13.64 -9.88 -2.85
CA THR A 225 14.22 -9.01 -3.91
C THR A 225 14.61 -9.83 -5.13
N LYS A 226 15.31 -10.95 -4.94
CA LYS A 226 15.69 -11.86 -6.01
C LYS A 226 14.48 -12.41 -6.76
N LYS A 227 13.44 -12.83 -6.04
CA LYS A 227 12.20 -13.34 -6.64
C LYS A 227 11.51 -12.27 -7.51
N THR A 228 11.51 -11.01 -7.07
CA THR A 228 10.97 -9.89 -7.85
C THR A 228 11.78 -9.68 -9.14
N LEU A 229 13.11 -9.64 -9.04
CA LEU A 229 14.01 -9.49 -10.20
C LEU A 229 13.87 -10.65 -11.19
N ASP A 230 13.79 -11.88 -10.70
CA ASP A 230 13.58 -13.08 -11.55
C ASP A 230 12.22 -13.01 -12.27
N TYR A 231 11.18 -12.51 -11.60
CA TYR A 231 9.86 -12.30 -12.20
C TYR A 231 9.89 -11.21 -13.28
N GLU A 232 10.55 -10.08 -13.02
CA GLU A 232 10.70 -8.98 -13.98
C GLU A 232 11.46 -9.45 -15.24
N ALA A 233 12.59 -10.14 -15.05
CA ALA A 233 13.34 -10.72 -16.17
C ALA A 233 12.50 -11.71 -17.01
N ALA A 234 11.69 -12.54 -16.35
CA ALA A 234 10.78 -13.45 -17.04
C ALA A 234 9.65 -12.73 -17.79
N MET A 235 9.17 -11.59 -17.27
CA MET A 235 8.16 -10.77 -17.94
C MET A 235 8.72 -10.00 -19.13
N ASP A 236 9.96 -9.50 -19.03
CA ASP A 236 10.67 -8.86 -20.14
C ASP A 236 10.90 -9.84 -21.29
N GLN A 237 11.34 -11.06 -21.00
CA GLN A 237 11.47 -12.11 -22.03
C GLN A 237 10.14 -12.38 -22.74
N LYS A 238 9.04 -12.52 -21.99
CA LYS A 238 7.69 -12.72 -22.57
C LYS A 238 7.24 -11.54 -23.43
N TYR A 239 7.61 -10.32 -23.05
CA TYR A 239 7.30 -9.14 -23.84
C TYR A 239 8.06 -9.13 -25.17
N ASP A 240 9.34 -9.50 -25.16
CA ASP A 240 10.15 -9.62 -26.37
C ASP A 240 9.63 -10.72 -27.31
N GLU A 241 9.26 -11.89 -26.76
CA GLU A 241 8.63 -12.98 -27.51
C GLU A 241 7.31 -12.53 -28.16
N GLY A 242 6.43 -11.87 -27.40
CA GLY A 242 5.16 -11.35 -27.92
C GLY A 242 5.34 -10.27 -28.99
N LYS A 243 6.43 -9.47 -28.94
CA LYS A 243 6.77 -8.49 -29.98
C LYS A 243 7.26 -9.17 -31.27
N ILE A 244 7.94 -10.31 -31.16
CA ILE A 244 8.35 -11.10 -32.32
C ILE A 244 7.12 -11.74 -32.98
N GLU A 245 6.23 -12.35 -32.18
CA GLU A 245 4.99 -12.98 -32.65
C GLU A 245 4.07 -11.96 -33.34
N GLY A 246 3.80 -10.81 -32.71
CA GLY A 246 2.96 -9.78 -33.31
C GLY A 246 3.53 -9.16 -34.60
N LYS A 247 4.87 -9.17 -34.77
CA LYS A 247 5.51 -8.78 -36.05
C LYS A 247 5.38 -9.85 -37.12
N ALA A 248 5.29 -11.12 -36.76
CA ALA A 248 5.06 -12.21 -37.69
C ALA A 248 3.61 -12.18 -38.19
N GLU A 249 2.63 -12.08 -37.27
CA GLU A 249 1.20 -11.99 -37.59
C GLU A 249 0.89 -10.78 -38.48
N GLY A 250 1.42 -9.59 -38.16
CA GLY A 250 1.19 -8.39 -38.98
C GLY A 250 1.90 -8.37 -40.35
N LYS A 251 2.71 -9.39 -40.68
CA LYS A 251 3.28 -9.59 -42.02
C LYS A 251 2.50 -10.63 -42.84
N GLU A 252 1.67 -11.43 -42.18
CA GLU A 252 0.78 -12.40 -42.83
C GLU A 252 -0.58 -11.78 -43.21
N GLU A 253 -0.92 -10.59 -42.68
CA GLU A 253 -2.02 -9.73 -43.13
C GLU A 253 -1.63 -8.80 -44.31
#